data_AF-C0D5A0-F1
#
_entry.id   AF-C0D5A0-F1
#
_cell.length_a   1.000
_cell.length_b   1.000
_cell.length_c   1.000
_cell.angle_alpha   90.00
_cell.angle_beta   90.00
_cell.angle_gamma   90.00
#
_symmetry.space_group_name_H-M   'P 1'
#
loop_
_entity.id
_entity.type
_entity.pdbx_description
1 polymer ?
#
loop_
_entity_poly.entity_id
_entity_poly.type
_entity_poly.pdbx_seq_one_letter_code
_entity_poly.pdbx_strand_id
1 'polypeptide(L)'
;MSLVETLKIIVLGIVEGFTEWLPISSTGHMILVDEIIRLNQPEAFKEVFRVVIQLGAILAVVIMYFNRLNPFSRQKTSRQRDATWALWIKIVVACVPAAVLGLLLDDWMEAHLFNAYVVAAMLIIYGVLFILVENSRRYANSDLQKVGQIPIQTAFYIGMFQVLTWFRAPPVPGPRSWEP
;
A
#
# COMPACT_ATOMS: atom_id res chain seq x y z
N MET A 1 -28.19 8.64 -7.23
CA MET A 1 -26.99 8.70 -8.09
C MET A 1 -27.40 8.53 -9.55
N SER A 2 -26.79 9.28 -10.47
CA SER A 2 -27.01 9.10 -11.90
C SER A 2 -26.18 7.93 -12.43
N LEU A 3 -26.56 7.37 -13.58
CA LEU A 3 -25.78 6.33 -14.27
C LEU A 3 -24.32 6.77 -14.50
N VAL A 4 -24.12 8.04 -14.83
CA VAL A 4 -22.80 8.64 -15.04
C VAL A 4 -21.97 8.56 -13.76
N GLU A 5 -22.51 8.92 -12.60
CA GLU A 5 -21.78 8.82 -11.32
C GLU A 5 -21.43 7.38 -10.97
N THR A 6 -22.31 6.42 -11.26
CA THR A 6 -22.01 4.99 -11.06
C THR A 6 -20.84 4.54 -11.94
N LEU A 7 -20.79 4.96 -13.20
CA LEU A 7 -19.67 4.65 -14.09
C LEU A 7 -18.36 5.26 -13.58
N LYS A 8 -18.38 6.49 -13.07
CA LYS A 8 -17.21 7.11 -12.44
C LYS A 8 -16.70 6.29 -11.25
N ILE A 9 -17.60 5.87 -10.37
CA ILE A 9 -17.28 5.01 -9.21
C ILE A 9 -16.62 3.70 -9.65
N ILE A 10 -17.14 3.05 -10.69
CA ILE A 10 -16.56 1.82 -11.23
C ILE A 10 -15.14 2.06 -11.75
N VAL A 11 -14.93 3.13 -12.51
CA VAL A 11 -13.60 3.48 -13.02
C VAL A 11 -12.61 3.75 -11.89
N LEU A 12 -13.00 4.53 -10.88
CA LEU A 12 -12.16 4.80 -9.71
C LEU A 12 -11.83 3.52 -8.94
N GLY A 13 -12.80 2.61 -8.78
CA GLY A 13 -12.57 1.31 -8.15
C GLY A 13 -11.60 0.42 -8.93
N ILE A 14 -11.66 0.45 -10.28
CA ILE A 14 -10.70 -0.25 -11.14
C ILE A 14 -9.30 0.33 -10.98
N VAL A 15 -9.17 1.67 -11.01
CA VAL A 15 -7.89 2.36 -10.84
C VAL A 15 -7.25 2.00 -9.50
N GLU A 16 -8.00 2.09 -8.40
CA GLU A 16 -7.52 1.68 -7.08
C GLU A 16 -7.09 0.20 -7.08
N GLY A 17 -7.96 -0.69 -7.58
CA GLY A 17 -7.69 -2.12 -7.59
C GLY A 17 -6.43 -2.52 -8.34
N PHE A 18 -6.04 -1.78 -9.38
CA PHE A 18 -4.75 -1.99 -10.06
C PHE A 18 -3.60 -1.30 -9.33
N THR A 19 -3.75 -0.02 -9.00
CA THR A 19 -2.65 0.82 -8.51
C THR A 19 -2.22 0.52 -7.07
N GLU A 20 -3.08 -0.11 -6.26
CA GLU A 20 -2.75 -0.48 -4.88
C GLU A 20 -1.71 -1.61 -4.80
N TRP A 21 -1.72 -2.53 -5.78
CA TRP A 21 -0.80 -3.68 -5.79
C TRP A 21 0.44 -3.46 -6.64
N LEU A 22 0.45 -2.40 -7.46
CA LEU A 22 1.61 -1.98 -8.23
C LEU A 22 2.39 -0.91 -7.44
N PRO A 23 3.73 -0.89 -7.51
CA PRO A 23 4.54 0.10 -6.80
C PRO A 23 4.54 1.47 -7.52
N ILE A 24 3.36 2.03 -7.75
CA ILE A 24 3.13 3.26 -8.54
C ILE A 24 2.27 4.32 -7.81
N SER A 25 1.98 4.13 -6.52
CA SER A 25 1.15 5.00 -5.67
C SER A 25 -0.31 5.14 -6.11
N SER A 26 -1.20 4.39 -5.45
CA SER A 26 -2.66 4.49 -5.62
C SER A 26 -3.21 5.87 -5.26
N THR A 27 -2.75 6.45 -4.15
CA THR A 27 -3.18 7.80 -3.72
C THR A 27 -2.89 8.86 -4.79
N GLY A 28 -1.70 8.84 -5.42
CA GLY A 28 -1.36 9.79 -6.47
C GLY A 28 -2.26 9.65 -7.70
N HIS A 29 -2.51 8.41 -8.15
CA HIS A 29 -3.42 8.13 -9.26
C HIS A 29 -4.85 8.53 -8.95
N MET A 30 -5.33 8.31 -7.72
CA MET A 30 -6.67 8.71 -7.30
C MET A 30 -6.87 10.23 -7.31
N ILE A 31 -5.84 11.00 -6.96
CA ILE A 31 -5.86 12.46 -7.08
C ILE A 31 -5.95 12.88 -8.55
N LEU A 32 -5.08 12.35 -9.40
CA LEU A 32 -5.04 12.69 -10.83
C LEU A 32 -6.34 12.31 -11.56
N VAL A 33 -6.90 11.14 -11.25
CA VAL A 33 -8.14 10.69 -11.88
C VAL A 33 -9.33 11.50 -11.38
N ASP A 34 -9.36 11.93 -10.12
CA ASP A 34 -10.43 12.82 -9.61
C ASP A 34 -10.41 14.20 -10.29
N GLU A 35 -9.24 14.70 -10.72
CA GLU A 35 -9.17 15.95 -11.51
C GLU A 35 -9.84 15.83 -12.89
N ILE A 36 -9.74 14.66 -13.52
CA ILE A 36 -10.29 14.35 -14.85
C ILE A 36 -11.75 13.91 -14.76
N ILE A 37 -12.03 13.01 -13.81
CA ILE A 37 -13.32 12.34 -13.58
C ILE A 37 -13.84 12.79 -12.22
N ARG A 38 -14.29 14.04 -12.16
CA ARG A 38 -14.79 14.64 -10.91
C ARG A 38 -16.03 13.93 -10.41
N LEU A 39 -15.96 13.38 -9.22
CA LEU A 39 -17.13 12.79 -8.56
C LEU A 39 -18.00 13.92 -7.98
N ASN A 40 -19.24 14.07 -8.45
CA ASN A 40 -20.15 15.10 -7.95
C ASN A 40 -20.91 14.58 -6.72
N GLN A 41 -20.16 14.33 -5.66
CA GLN A 41 -20.66 13.84 -4.36
C GLN A 41 -20.09 14.67 -3.21
N PRO A 42 -20.75 14.68 -2.05
CA PRO A 42 -20.22 15.33 -0.85
C PRO A 42 -18.81 14.83 -0.50
N GLU A 43 -17.94 15.68 0.04
CA GLU A 43 -16.57 15.28 0.41
C GLU A 43 -16.54 14.11 1.40
N ALA A 44 -17.44 14.10 2.38
CA ALA A 44 -17.60 12.97 3.31
C ALA A 44 -17.88 11.64 2.58
N PHE A 45 -18.63 11.66 1.48
CA PHE A 45 -18.84 10.47 0.67
C PHE A 45 -17.55 10.02 -0.03
N LYS A 46 -16.78 10.96 -0.60
CA LYS A 46 -15.53 10.66 -1.30
C LYS A 46 -14.47 10.09 -0.37
N GLU A 47 -14.38 10.61 0.86
CA GLU A 47 -13.46 10.10 1.89
C GLU A 47 -13.77 8.64 2.25
N VAL A 48 -15.02 8.36 2.60
CA VAL A 48 -15.46 6.99 2.90
C VAL A 48 -15.32 6.08 1.68
N PHE A 49 -15.66 6.59 0.49
CA PHE A 49 -15.52 5.86 -0.76
C PHE A 49 -14.08 5.39 -0.99
N ARG A 50 -13.08 6.28 -0.87
CA ARG A 50 -11.66 5.96 -1.02
C ARG A 50 -11.22 4.87 -0.03
N VAL A 51 -11.64 4.96 1.22
CA VAL A 51 -11.35 3.92 2.23
C VAL A 51 -12.00 2.58 1.86
N VAL A 52 -13.27 2.59 1.42
CA VAL A 52 -14.02 1.38 1.09
C VAL A 52 -13.46 0.65 -0.14
N ILE A 53 -13.06 1.37 -1.19
CA ILE A 53 -12.48 0.74 -2.38
C ILE A 53 -11.11 0.11 -2.07
N GLN A 54 -10.31 0.74 -1.22
CA GLN A 54 -9.03 0.17 -0.75
C GLN A 54 -9.26 -1.09 0.08
N LEU A 55 -10.28 -1.10 0.96
CA LEU A 55 -10.69 -2.33 1.65
C LEU A 55 -11.09 -3.44 0.66
N GLY A 56 -11.75 -3.08 -0.45
CA GLY A 56 -12.05 -4.01 -1.53
C GLY A 56 -10.79 -4.60 -2.17
N ALA A 57 -9.76 -3.77 -2.42
CA ALA A 57 -8.47 -4.23 -2.90
C ALA A 57 -7.83 -5.21 -1.91
N ILE A 58 -7.73 -4.86 -0.63
CA ILE A 58 -7.20 -5.71 0.45
C ILE A 58 -7.93 -7.06 0.50
N LEU A 59 -9.26 -7.03 0.42
CA LEU A 59 -10.08 -8.23 0.45
C LEU A 59 -9.77 -9.17 -0.72
N ALA A 60 -9.45 -8.64 -1.91
CA ALA A 60 -9.04 -9.46 -3.05
C ALA A 60 -7.80 -10.30 -2.74
N VAL A 61 -6.80 -9.74 -2.06
CA VAL A 61 -5.60 -10.48 -1.61
C VAL A 61 -5.92 -11.45 -0.49
N VAL A 62 -6.76 -11.07 0.47
CA VAL A 62 -7.21 -11.99 1.53
C VAL A 62 -7.88 -13.22 0.93
N ILE A 63 -8.77 -13.05 -0.06
CA ILE A 63 -9.44 -14.15 -0.74
C ILE A 63 -8.45 -14.98 -1.56
N MET A 64 -7.61 -14.33 -2.37
CA MET A 64 -6.62 -14.99 -3.23
C MET A 64 -5.64 -15.85 -2.42
N TYR A 65 -5.22 -15.36 -1.26
CA TYR A 65 -4.25 -16.02 -0.39
C TYR A 65 -4.88 -16.69 0.83
N PHE A 66 -6.21 -16.79 0.91
CA PHE A 66 -6.93 -17.27 2.10
C PHE A 66 -6.39 -18.60 2.60
N ASN A 67 -6.31 -19.60 1.73
CA ASN A 67 -5.80 -20.92 2.10
C ASN A 67 -4.30 -20.88 2.46
N ARG A 68 -3.50 -20.01 1.82
CA ARG A 68 -2.06 -19.89 2.11
C ARG A 68 -1.82 -19.21 3.46
N LEU A 69 -2.62 -18.21 3.82
CA LEU A 69 -2.48 -17.45 5.07
C LEU A 69 -3.21 -18.07 6.25
N ASN A 70 -4.25 -18.88 6.02
CA ASN A 70 -5.04 -19.52 7.09
C ASN A 70 -4.28 -20.69 7.74
N PRO A 71 -3.82 -20.60 9.00
CA PRO A 71 -3.10 -21.68 9.68
C PRO A 71 -4.00 -22.86 10.08
N PHE A 72 -5.33 -22.66 10.05
CA PHE A 72 -6.34 -23.66 10.42
C PHE A 72 -6.95 -24.39 9.22
N SER A 73 -6.45 -24.15 8.00
CA SER A 73 -6.92 -24.85 6.82
C SER A 73 -6.70 -26.36 6.97
N ARG A 74 -7.78 -27.14 6.87
CA ARG A 74 -7.76 -28.61 6.94
C ARG A 74 -6.90 -29.26 5.85
N GLN A 75 -6.61 -28.52 4.79
CA GLN A 75 -5.80 -28.97 3.65
C GLN A 75 -4.29 -28.88 3.92
N LYS A 76 -3.86 -28.31 5.06
CA LYS A 76 -2.43 -28.14 5.39
C LYS A 76 -1.87 -29.28 6.23
N THR A 77 -0.70 -29.77 5.83
CA THR A 77 0.17 -30.62 6.65
C THR A 77 0.73 -29.84 7.85
N SER A 78 1.20 -30.54 8.89
CA SER A 78 1.80 -29.90 10.08
C SER A 78 2.95 -28.95 9.72
N ARG A 79 3.85 -29.37 8.81
CA ARG A 79 4.94 -28.50 8.33
C ARG A 79 4.46 -27.23 7.63
N GLN A 80 3.37 -27.30 6.86
CA GLN A 80 2.78 -26.12 6.21
C GLN A 80 2.11 -25.19 7.23
N ARG A 81 1.51 -25.73 8.29
CA ARG A 81 0.96 -24.93 9.39
C ARG A 81 2.06 -24.18 10.13
N ASP A 82 3.16 -24.85 10.46
CA ASP A 82 4.31 -24.24 11.12
C ASP A 82 4.92 -23.13 10.26
N ALA A 83 5.06 -23.37 8.95
CA ALA A 83 5.50 -22.35 8.00
C ALA A 83 4.52 -21.16 7.93
N THR A 84 3.21 -21.39 8.08
CA THR A 84 2.20 -20.32 8.12
C THR A 84 2.35 -19.49 9.38
N TRP A 85 2.55 -20.12 10.55
CA TRP A 85 2.81 -19.40 11.80
C TRP A 85 4.11 -18.60 11.76
N ALA A 86 5.18 -19.18 11.21
CA ALA A 86 6.43 -18.46 10.99
C ALA A 86 6.24 -17.25 10.07
N LEU A 87 5.40 -17.35 9.03
CA LEU A 87 5.05 -16.23 8.17
C LEU A 87 4.31 -15.13 8.94
N TRP A 88 3.34 -15.48 9.79
CA TRP A 88 2.61 -14.51 10.62
C TRP A 88 3.54 -13.77 11.58
N ILE A 89 4.46 -14.48 12.24
CA ILE A 89 5.46 -13.85 13.11
C ILE A 89 6.32 -12.85 12.32
N LYS A 90 6.76 -13.22 11.11
CA LYS A 90 7.52 -12.31 10.24
C LYS A 90 6.72 -11.09 9.82
N ILE A 91 5.44 -11.24 9.51
CA ILE A 91 4.55 -10.12 9.19
C ILE A 91 4.44 -9.18 10.38
N VAL A 92 4.21 -9.71 11.59
CA VAL A 92 4.15 -8.89 12.81
C VAL A 92 5.47 -8.15 13.02
N VAL A 93 6.62 -8.83 12.90
CA VAL A 93 7.94 -8.19 13.02
C VAL A 93 8.17 -7.11 11.96
N ALA A 94 7.70 -7.31 10.73
CA ALA A 94 7.76 -6.29 9.68
C ALA A 94 6.86 -5.08 10.01
N CYS A 95 5.68 -5.29 10.58
CA CYS A 95 4.78 -4.19 10.94
C CYS A 95 5.27 -3.36 12.14
N VAL A 96 6.04 -3.95 13.05
CA VAL A 96 6.45 -3.28 14.31
C VAL A 96 7.20 -1.96 14.07
N PRO A 97 8.26 -1.87 13.24
CA PRO A 97 8.94 -0.60 13.01
C PRO A 97 8.04 0.48 12.42
N ALA A 98 7.22 0.12 11.44
CA ALA A 98 6.29 1.04 10.80
C ALA A 98 5.21 1.54 11.77
N ALA A 99 4.68 0.67 12.64
CA ALA A 99 3.71 1.07 13.65
C ALA A 99 4.33 1.96 14.72
N VAL A 100 5.52 1.62 15.23
CA VAL A 100 6.20 2.38 16.27
C VAL A 100 6.64 3.75 15.74
N LEU A 101 7.34 3.79 14.60
CA LEU A 101 7.82 5.04 14.02
C LEU A 101 6.68 5.86 13.43
N GLY A 102 5.66 5.23 12.85
CA GLY A 102 4.46 5.92 12.40
C GLY A 102 3.79 6.66 13.55
N LEU A 103 3.58 6.02 14.70
CA LEU A 103 2.96 6.68 15.86
C LEU A 103 3.86 7.72 16.54
N LEU A 104 5.18 7.53 16.55
CA LEU A 104 6.11 8.45 17.22
C LEU A 104 6.51 9.65 16.37
N LEU A 105 6.51 9.51 15.04
CA LEU A 105 6.98 10.52 14.11
C LEU A 105 5.87 11.10 13.24
N ASP A 106 4.60 10.75 13.46
CA ASP A 106 3.46 11.17 12.63
C ASP A 106 3.47 12.69 12.37
N ASP A 107 3.42 13.47 13.45
CA ASP A 107 3.40 14.94 13.39
C ASP A 107 4.63 15.52 12.67
N TRP A 108 5.80 14.91 12.90
CA TRP A 108 7.05 15.37 12.28
C TRP A 108 7.08 15.05 10.79
N MET A 109 6.62 13.86 10.40
CA MET A 109 6.53 13.44 9.01
C MET A 109 5.51 14.26 8.24
N GLU A 110 4.35 14.53 8.83
CA GLU A 110 3.33 15.39 8.22
C GLU A 110 3.88 16.81 8.00
N ALA A 111 4.57 17.38 8.98
CA ALA A 111 5.12 18.73 8.87
C ALA A 111 6.23 18.89 7.81
N HIS A 112 7.04 17.86 7.56
CA HIS A 112 8.25 17.99 6.72
C HIS A 112 8.19 17.23 5.40
N LEU A 113 7.38 16.18 5.31
CA LEU A 113 7.47 15.18 4.24
C LEU A 113 6.20 15.11 3.37
N PHE A 114 5.10 15.72 3.81
CA PHE A 114 3.86 15.86 3.01
C PHE A 114 3.97 17.01 2.02
N ASN A 115 4.87 16.88 1.04
CA ASN A 115 5.02 17.81 -0.08
C ASN A 115 5.09 17.05 -1.41
N ALA A 116 4.38 17.53 -2.43
CA ALA A 116 4.38 16.96 -3.78
C ALA A 116 5.80 16.77 -4.36
N TYR A 117 6.74 17.69 -4.06
CA TYR A 117 8.13 17.55 -4.50
C TYR A 117 8.84 16.35 -3.85
N VAL A 118 8.59 16.10 -2.57
CA VAL A 118 9.16 14.96 -1.83
C VAL A 118 8.60 13.65 -2.38
N VAL A 119 7.28 13.58 -2.61
CA VAL A 119 6.63 12.41 -3.20
C VAL A 119 7.17 12.11 -4.59
N ALA A 120 7.29 13.13 -5.45
CA ALA A 120 7.85 12.97 -6.80
C ALA A 120 9.31 12.50 -6.77
N ALA A 121 10.14 13.08 -5.89
CA ALA A 121 11.52 12.65 -5.71
C ALA A 121 11.61 11.19 -5.24
N MET A 122 10.77 10.77 -4.28
CA MET A 122 10.74 9.39 -3.80
C MET A 122 10.33 8.41 -4.89
N LEU A 123 9.33 8.74 -5.73
CA LEU A 123 8.94 7.89 -6.87
C LEU A 123 10.11 7.69 -7.86
N ILE A 124 10.87 8.74 -8.14
CA ILE A 124 12.07 8.66 -8.99
C ILE A 124 13.14 7.78 -8.32
N ILE A 125 13.43 8.01 -7.04
CA ILE A 125 14.42 7.24 -6.27
C ILE A 125 14.04 5.76 -6.26
N TYR A 126 12.79 5.42 -5.99
CA TYR A 126 12.31 4.04 -6.02
C TYR A 126 12.38 3.43 -7.41
N GLY A 127 11.99 4.17 -8.46
CA GLY A 127 12.11 3.72 -9.84
C GLY A 127 13.55 3.37 -10.21
N VAL A 128 14.51 4.24 -9.86
CA VAL A 128 15.94 3.99 -10.07
C VAL A 128 16.42 2.79 -9.24
N LEU A 129 16.03 2.70 -7.98
CA LEU A 129 16.42 1.60 -7.10
C LEU A 129 15.90 0.26 -7.62
N PHE A 130 14.67 0.20 -8.14
CA PHE A 130 14.13 -1.00 -8.78
C PHE A 130 14.97 -1.42 -9.99
N ILE A 131 15.30 -0.49 -10.89
CA ILE A 131 16.13 -0.78 -12.07
C ILE A 131 17.51 -1.29 -11.64
N LEU A 132 18.12 -0.70 -10.61
CA LEU A 132 19.42 -1.13 -10.10
C LEU A 132 19.37 -2.54 -9.48
N VAL A 133 18.31 -2.84 -8.72
CA VAL A 133 18.11 -4.17 -8.12
C VAL A 133 17.84 -5.21 -9.19
N GLU A 134 16.98 -4.92 -10.16
CA GLU A 134 16.64 -5.81 -11.27
C GLU A 134 17.86 -6.12 -12.15
N ASN A 135 18.71 -5.13 -12.44
CA ASN A 135 19.92 -5.29 -13.23
C ASN A 135 21.07 -5.97 -12.44
N SER A 136 20.90 -6.18 -11.13
CA SER A 136 21.91 -6.83 -10.30
C SER A 136 21.84 -8.36 -10.42
N ARG A 137 22.86 -8.95 -11.06
CA ARG A 137 23.03 -10.41 -11.19
C ARG A 137 23.11 -11.15 -9.84
N ARG A 138 23.29 -10.44 -8.71
CA ARG A 138 23.30 -11.04 -7.36
C ARG A 138 21.99 -11.73 -7.00
N TYR A 139 20.86 -11.28 -7.55
CA TYR A 139 19.54 -11.87 -7.27
C TYR A 139 19.13 -12.92 -8.31
N ALA A 140 19.89 -13.08 -9.40
CA ALA A 140 19.61 -14.09 -10.42
C ALA A 140 19.78 -15.54 -9.89
N ASN A 141 20.54 -15.73 -8.82
CA ASN A 141 20.84 -17.04 -8.20
C ASN A 141 20.46 -17.12 -6.71
N SER A 142 19.64 -16.21 -6.19
CA SER A 142 19.27 -16.26 -4.78
C SER A 142 18.28 -17.40 -4.50
N ASP A 143 18.72 -18.41 -3.72
CA ASP A 143 17.97 -19.59 -3.25
C ASP A 143 16.71 -19.29 -2.41
N LEU A 144 16.38 -18.01 -2.19
CA LEU A 144 15.18 -17.54 -1.52
C LEU A 144 13.95 -17.66 -2.44
N GLN A 145 13.67 -18.86 -2.93
CA GLN A 145 12.52 -19.09 -3.83
C GLN A 145 11.18 -19.16 -3.09
N LYS A 146 11.18 -19.21 -1.75
CA LYS A 146 9.96 -19.29 -0.95
C LYS A 146 9.93 -18.22 0.13
N VAL A 147 8.80 -17.50 0.22
CA VAL A 147 8.52 -16.49 1.26
C VAL A 147 8.74 -17.04 2.68
N GLY A 148 8.53 -18.34 2.89
CA GLY A 148 8.79 -19.03 4.16
C GLY A 148 10.26 -19.07 4.58
N GLN A 149 11.22 -18.88 3.67
CA GLN A 149 12.67 -18.92 3.93
C GLN A 149 13.27 -17.55 4.26
N ILE A 150 12.49 -16.47 4.16
CA ILE A 150 12.97 -15.11 4.46
C ILE A 150 13.43 -15.04 5.93
N PRO A 151 14.69 -14.65 6.23
CA PRO A 151 15.16 -14.48 7.60
C PRO A 151 14.34 -13.43 8.35
N ILE A 152 14.19 -13.59 9.67
CA ILE A 152 13.48 -12.60 10.51
C ILE A 152 14.11 -11.21 10.45
N GLN A 153 15.44 -11.14 10.30
CA GLN A 153 16.19 -9.91 10.11
C GLN A 153 15.76 -9.18 8.83
N THR A 154 15.57 -9.92 7.73
CA THR A 154 15.06 -9.35 6.48
C THR A 154 13.64 -8.83 6.64
N ALA A 155 12.77 -9.53 7.37
CA ALA A 155 11.42 -9.04 7.68
C ALA A 155 11.44 -7.72 8.47
N PHE A 156 12.35 -7.60 9.45
CA PHE A 156 12.55 -6.35 10.18
C PHE A 156 13.03 -5.22 9.27
N TYR A 157 14.00 -5.46 8.39
CA TYR A 157 14.46 -4.45 7.43
C TYR A 157 13.36 -4.04 6.46
N ILE A 158 12.53 -4.99 5.98
CA ILE A 158 11.33 -4.67 5.20
C ILE A 158 10.44 -3.71 6.00
N GLY A 159 10.22 -3.98 7.29
CA GLY A 159 9.48 -3.08 8.18
C GLY A 159 10.06 -1.68 8.31
N MET A 160 11.39 -1.56 8.40
CA MET A 160 12.06 -0.25 8.39
C MET A 160 11.83 0.49 7.07
N PHE A 161 11.85 -0.22 5.94
CA PHE A 161 11.51 0.38 4.64
C PHE A 161 10.02 0.73 4.53
N GLN A 162 9.12 0.00 5.21
CA GLN A 162 7.69 0.34 5.26
C GLN A 162 7.43 1.69 5.94
N VAL A 163 8.33 2.19 6.80
CA VAL A 163 8.20 3.55 7.36
C VAL A 163 8.15 4.60 6.24
N LEU A 164 8.86 4.36 5.14
CA LEU A 164 8.89 5.24 3.98
C LEU A 164 7.55 5.25 3.21
N THR A 165 6.64 4.30 3.43
CA THR A 165 5.31 4.36 2.78
C THR A 165 4.43 5.45 3.38
N TRP A 166 4.80 6.02 4.53
CA TRP A 166 4.11 7.16 5.13
C TRP A 166 4.34 8.48 4.37
N PHE A 167 5.24 8.51 3.38
CA PHE A 167 5.35 9.62 2.43
C PHE A 167 4.12 9.70 1.54
N ARG A 168 3.04 10.32 2.05
CA ARG A 168 1.82 10.55 1.29
C ARG A 168 1.79 11.99 0.81
N ALA A 169 1.24 12.21 -0.39
CA ALA A 169 0.93 13.56 -0.83
C ALA A 169 -0.09 14.20 0.12
N PRO A 170 0.04 15.50 0.44
CA PRO A 170 -0.99 16.18 1.22
C PRO A 170 -2.33 16.02 0.51
N PRO A 171 -3.44 15.90 1.27
CA PRO A 171 -4.76 15.95 0.65
C PRO A 171 -4.83 17.21 -0.19
N VAL A 172 -5.24 17.08 -1.46
CA VAL A 172 -5.48 18.24 -2.31
C VAL A 172 -6.46 19.12 -1.55
N PRO A 173 -6.12 20.38 -1.24
CA PRO A 173 -7.08 21.24 -0.60
C PRO A 173 -8.31 21.28 -1.51
N GLY A 174 -9.46 20.85 -0.99
CA GLY A 174 -10.75 21.21 -1.58
C GLY A 174 -10.79 22.72 -1.77
N PRO A 175 -11.71 23.27 -2.60
CA PRO A 175 -11.80 24.71 -2.79
C PRO A 175 -11.79 25.37 -1.41
N ARG A 176 -10.70 26.08 -1.12
CA ARG A 176 -10.49 26.79 0.13
C ARG A 176 -11.73 27.64 0.33
N SER A 177 -12.59 27.25 1.27
CA SER A 177 -13.44 28.22 1.93
C SER A 177 -12.47 29.15 2.61
N TRP A 178 -12.21 30.29 1.95
CA TRP A 178 -11.70 31.47 2.58
C TRP A 178 -12.66 31.78 3.74
N GLU A 179 -12.38 31.23 4.90
CA GLU A 179 -12.89 31.77 6.16
C GLU A 179 -12.02 32.97 6.54
N PRO A 180 -12.65 33.96 7.20
CA PRO A 180 -12.73 35.36 6.74
C PRO A 180 -11.44 36.17 6.78
#